data_AF-G5SP03-F1
#
_entry.id   AF-G5SP03-F1
#
_cell.length_a   1.000
_cell.length_b   1.000
_cell.length_c   1.000
_cell.angle_alpha   90.00
_cell.angle_beta   90.00
_cell.angle_gamma   90.00
#
_symmetry.space_group_name_H-M   'P 1'
#
loop_
_entity.id
_entity.type
_entity.pdbx_description
1 polymer ?
#
loop_
_entity_poly.entity_id
_entity_poly.type
_entity_poly.pdbx_seq_one_letter_code
_entity_poly.pdbx_strand_id
1 'polypeptide(L)'
;MRKIYLFTFMMLLLVHLKGQAQQITLHVERAGTLPGMIDESRLPYITDLKLTGELNGTDIKFIRTLTQENLRFLDLSEAQIVEGGNPYTISSSVQITSSVHYYTRNNIIGVLMFCIEDRRKPSVISKIILPKSTLEIQFRAFSGCTNLTNIDIPNSVTSIGTETFSDCTSLTDINIPNSVTS
;
A
#
# COMPACT_ATOMS: atom_id res chain seq x y z
N MET A 1 -10.58 -31.05 -30.55
CA MET A 1 -9.74 -30.01 -31.21
C MET A 1 -10.03 -28.56 -30.80
N ARG A 2 -10.96 -28.26 -29.85
CA ARG A 2 -11.20 -26.88 -29.36
C ARG A 2 -10.43 -26.46 -28.09
N LYS A 3 -9.80 -27.39 -27.38
CA LYS A 3 -9.05 -27.10 -26.13
C LYS A 3 -7.64 -26.51 -26.36
N ILE A 4 -7.01 -26.81 -27.51
CA ILE A 4 -5.67 -26.32 -27.84
C ILE A 4 -5.69 -24.82 -28.19
N TYR A 5 -6.71 -24.35 -28.91
CA TYR A 5 -6.85 -22.92 -29.24
C TYR A 5 -7.14 -22.04 -28.03
N LEU A 6 -7.88 -22.54 -27.03
CA LEU A 6 -8.17 -21.76 -25.83
C LEU A 6 -6.91 -21.56 -24.98
N PHE A 7 -6.07 -22.59 -24.86
CA PHE A 7 -4.83 -22.53 -24.11
C PHE A 7 -3.77 -21.68 -24.82
N THR A 8 -3.64 -21.80 -26.14
CA THR A 8 -2.73 -20.94 -26.92
C THR A 8 -3.23 -19.49 -27.00
N PHE A 9 -4.54 -19.25 -27.05
CA PHE A 9 -5.09 -17.88 -27.00
C PHE A 9 -4.91 -17.24 -25.63
N MET A 10 -5.08 -17.99 -24.53
CA MET A 10 -4.80 -17.51 -23.17
C MET A 10 -3.31 -17.21 -22.99
N MET A 11 -2.43 -18.02 -23.58
CA MET A 11 -0.98 -17.78 -23.57
C MET A 11 -0.56 -16.61 -24.47
N LEU A 12 -1.23 -16.38 -25.61
CA LEU A 12 -1.02 -15.21 -26.47
C LEU A 12 -1.53 -13.91 -25.84
N LEU A 13 -2.64 -13.96 -25.08
CA LEU A 13 -3.15 -12.82 -24.29
C LEU A 13 -2.16 -12.41 -23.19
N LEU A 14 -1.49 -13.39 -22.56
CA LEU A 14 -0.44 -13.17 -21.56
C LEU A 14 0.83 -12.55 -22.15
N VAL A 15 1.15 -12.79 -23.43
CA VAL A 15 2.31 -12.16 -24.10
C VAL A 15 2.03 -10.70 -24.47
N HIS A 16 0.78 -10.32 -24.74
CA HIS A 16 0.40 -8.94 -25.10
C HIS A 16 0.30 -7.97 -23.90
N LEU A 17 0.32 -8.46 -22.65
CA LEU A 17 0.14 -7.62 -21.45
C LEU A 17 1.44 -7.32 -20.68
N LYS A 18 2.61 -7.78 -21.14
CA LYS A 18 3.89 -7.57 -20.43
C LYS A 18 4.41 -6.12 -20.41
N GLY A 19 3.65 -5.15 -20.94
CA GLY A 19 4.09 -3.76 -21.07
C GLY A 19 3.04 -2.69 -20.78
N GLN A 20 1.83 -3.05 -20.33
CA GLN A 20 0.84 -2.06 -19.87
C GLN A 20 0.62 -2.23 -18.38
N ALA A 21 0.82 -1.14 -17.64
CA ALA A 21 0.42 -1.04 -16.23
C ALA A 21 -1.03 -1.51 -16.10
N GLN A 22 -1.26 -2.62 -15.39
CA GLN A 22 -2.62 -3.09 -15.16
C GLN A 22 -3.18 -2.34 -13.96
N GLN A 23 -3.76 -1.18 -14.25
CA GLN A 23 -4.53 -0.43 -13.27
C GLN A 23 -5.81 -1.19 -12.93
N ILE A 24 -6.02 -1.43 -11.65
CA ILE A 24 -7.29 -1.94 -11.11
C ILE A 24 -7.86 -0.94 -10.12
N THR A 25 -9.15 -0.67 -10.23
CA THR A 25 -9.90 0.12 -9.25
C THR A 25 -10.87 -0.80 -8.52
N LEU A 26 -10.85 -0.78 -7.19
CA LEU A 26 -11.73 -1.57 -6.34
C LEU A 26 -12.44 -0.69 -5.32
N HIS A 27 -13.71 -1.00 -5.07
CA HIS A 27 -14.51 -0.36 -4.04
C HIS A 27 -14.74 -1.33 -2.89
N VAL A 28 -14.18 -1.02 -1.72
CA VAL A 28 -14.31 -1.83 -0.51
C VAL A 28 -15.56 -1.36 0.24
N GLU A 29 -16.68 -2.03 -0.01
CA GLU A 29 -17.97 -1.72 0.62
C GLU A 29 -17.95 -1.96 2.15
N ARG A 30 -17.19 -2.98 2.57
CA ARG A 30 -17.03 -3.34 3.98
C ARG A 30 -15.55 -3.53 4.27
N ALA A 31 -15.04 -2.73 5.20
CA ALA A 31 -13.63 -2.81 5.62
C ALA A 31 -13.24 -4.24 6.03
N GLY A 32 -12.08 -4.67 5.58
CA GLY A 32 -11.47 -5.97 5.81
C GLY A 32 -11.75 -7.02 4.74
N THR A 33 -12.48 -6.67 3.68
CA THR A 33 -12.86 -7.62 2.62
C THR A 33 -11.94 -7.59 1.39
N LEU A 34 -11.00 -6.64 1.30
CA LEU A 34 -10.10 -6.51 0.16
C LEU A 34 -9.36 -7.81 -0.21
N PRO A 35 -8.85 -8.64 0.73
CA PRO A 35 -8.18 -9.89 0.37
C PRO A 35 -9.06 -10.86 -0.43
N GLY A 36 -10.38 -10.81 -0.26
CA GLY A 36 -11.34 -11.65 -0.97
C GLY A 36 -11.82 -11.07 -2.31
N MET A 37 -11.42 -9.84 -2.66
CA MET A 37 -11.85 -9.16 -3.88
C MET A 37 -10.94 -9.44 -5.08
N ILE A 38 -9.74 -9.99 -4.86
CA ILE A 38 -8.73 -10.21 -5.89
C ILE A 38 -8.35 -11.70 -5.91
N ASP A 39 -8.46 -12.32 -7.07
CA ASP A 39 -7.93 -13.66 -7.29
C ASP A 39 -6.39 -13.68 -7.15
N GLU A 40 -5.85 -14.60 -6.36
CA GLU A 40 -4.41 -14.73 -6.10
C GLU A 40 -3.57 -14.82 -7.38
N SER A 41 -4.11 -15.44 -8.44
CA SER A 41 -3.45 -15.55 -9.74
C SER A 41 -3.22 -14.20 -10.43
N ARG A 42 -3.93 -13.15 -10.02
CA ARG A 42 -3.79 -11.79 -10.55
C ARG A 42 -2.77 -10.94 -9.81
N LEU A 43 -2.43 -11.29 -8.56
CA LEU A 43 -1.56 -10.46 -7.70
C LEU A 43 -0.20 -10.12 -8.34
N PRO A 44 0.48 -11.04 -9.07
CA PRO A 44 1.76 -10.72 -9.70
C PRO A 44 1.69 -9.68 -10.82
N TYR A 45 0.49 -9.36 -11.32
CA TYR A 45 0.29 -8.47 -12.46
C TYR A 45 -0.24 -7.08 -12.06
N ILE A 46 -0.61 -6.89 -10.79
CA ILE A 46 -1.14 -5.61 -10.31
C ILE A 46 0.03 -4.67 -10.02
N THR A 47 0.22 -3.69 -10.91
CA THR A 47 1.23 -2.64 -10.75
C THR A 47 0.63 -1.33 -10.23
N ASP A 48 -0.65 -1.09 -10.47
CA ASP A 48 -1.34 0.15 -10.16
C ASP A 48 -2.70 -0.18 -9.54
N LEU A 49 -2.93 0.27 -8.32
CA LEU A 49 -4.14 -0.05 -7.55
C LEU A 49 -4.79 1.24 -7.04
N LYS A 50 -6.05 1.46 -7.42
CA LYS A 50 -6.91 2.45 -6.80
C LYS A 50 -7.90 1.76 -5.88
N LEU A 51 -7.97 2.21 -4.63
CA LEU A 51 -8.95 1.75 -3.65
C LEU A 51 -9.86 2.90 -3.26
N THR A 52 -11.13 2.56 -3.10
CA THR A 52 -12.18 3.47 -2.61
C THR A 52 -12.98 2.79 -1.51
N GLY A 53 -13.68 3.54 -0.67
CA GLY A 53 -14.43 2.99 0.46
C GLY A 53 -13.60 2.83 1.73
N GLU A 54 -14.01 1.95 2.64
CA GLU A 54 -13.39 1.84 3.96
C GLU A 54 -12.32 0.75 4.03
N LEU A 55 -11.17 1.07 4.62
CA LEU A 55 -10.04 0.16 4.76
C LEU A 55 -9.64 0.03 6.24
N ASN A 56 -9.55 -1.20 6.74
CA ASN A 56 -9.08 -1.47 8.10
C ASN A 56 -7.76 -2.27 8.11
N GLY A 57 -7.31 -2.71 9.28
CA GLY A 57 -6.02 -3.39 9.44
C GLY A 57 -5.86 -4.63 8.57
N THR A 58 -6.95 -5.36 8.29
CA THR A 58 -6.90 -6.53 7.40
C THR A 58 -6.59 -6.13 5.96
N ASP A 59 -7.20 -5.05 5.45
CA ASP A 59 -6.93 -4.56 4.10
C ASP A 59 -5.53 -3.97 4.00
N ILE A 60 -5.11 -3.21 5.02
CA ILE A 60 -3.75 -2.64 5.09
C ILE A 60 -2.71 -3.75 5.11
N LYS A 61 -2.92 -4.82 5.89
CA LYS A 61 -2.02 -5.98 5.89
C LYS A 61 -1.88 -6.59 4.50
N PHE A 62 -2.97 -6.67 3.74
CA PHE A 62 -2.95 -7.18 2.38
C PHE A 62 -2.29 -6.20 1.40
N ILE A 63 -2.56 -4.90 1.48
CA ILE A 63 -1.88 -3.90 0.65
C ILE A 63 -0.36 -3.97 0.87
N ARG A 64 0.10 -4.15 2.11
CA ARG A 64 1.53 -4.32 2.42
C ARG A 64 2.17 -5.52 1.72
N THR A 65 1.43 -6.60 1.46
CA THR A 65 2.00 -7.71 0.69
C THR A 65 2.18 -7.29 -0.77
N LEU A 66 1.23 -6.55 -1.34
CA LEU A 66 1.30 -6.06 -2.72
C LEU A 66 2.47 -5.08 -2.95
N THR A 67 2.74 -4.18 -2.00
CA THR A 67 3.84 -3.19 -2.10
C THR A 67 5.23 -3.83 -2.10
N GLN A 68 5.34 -5.07 -1.61
CA GLN A 68 6.57 -5.87 -1.61
C GLN A 68 6.67 -6.82 -2.81
N GLU A 69 5.68 -6.83 -3.70
CA GLU A 69 5.66 -7.64 -4.92
C GLU A 69 5.82 -6.75 -6.16
N ASN A 70 4.71 -6.32 -6.77
CA ASN A 70 4.70 -5.62 -8.06
C ASN A 70 4.02 -4.25 -8.02
N LEU A 71 3.40 -3.86 -6.90
CA LEU A 71 2.61 -2.64 -6.80
C LEU A 71 3.50 -1.39 -6.75
N ARG A 72 3.48 -0.60 -7.83
CA ARG A 72 4.26 0.63 -8.02
C ARG A 72 3.46 1.88 -7.69
N PHE A 73 2.15 1.88 -7.97
CA PHE A 73 1.28 3.01 -7.70
C PHE A 73 0.07 2.60 -6.85
N LEU A 74 -0.11 3.27 -5.72
CA LEU A 74 -1.26 3.11 -4.84
C LEU A 74 -2.03 4.44 -4.72
N ASP A 75 -3.28 4.44 -5.17
CA ASP A 75 -4.21 5.57 -5.03
C ASP A 75 -5.27 5.24 -3.97
N LEU A 76 -5.21 5.94 -2.84
CA LEU A 76 -6.19 5.86 -1.75
C LEU A 76 -7.03 7.13 -1.62
N SER A 77 -7.01 8.03 -2.61
CA SER A 77 -7.60 9.37 -2.50
C SER A 77 -9.11 9.40 -2.19
N GLU A 78 -9.81 8.30 -2.51
CA GLU A 78 -11.24 8.08 -2.27
C GLU A 78 -11.50 6.95 -1.26
N ALA A 79 -10.45 6.49 -0.58
CA ALA A 79 -10.57 5.56 0.54
C ALA A 79 -10.63 6.34 1.87
N GLN A 80 -11.01 5.63 2.92
CA GLN A 80 -10.95 6.09 4.30
C GLN A 80 -10.34 4.99 5.17
N ILE A 81 -9.32 5.32 5.95
CA ILE A 81 -8.82 4.38 6.97
C ILE A 81 -9.80 4.38 8.14
N VAL A 82 -10.24 3.20 8.54
CA VAL A 82 -11.13 3.00 9.70
C VAL A 82 -10.50 2.03 10.71
N GLU A 83 -10.90 2.14 11.97
CA GLU A 83 -10.52 1.22 13.03
C GLU A 83 -11.06 -0.20 12.77
N GLY A 84 -10.28 -1.21 13.16
CA GLY A 84 -10.70 -2.62 13.19
C GLY A 84 -9.86 -3.54 12.31
N GLY A 85 -10.36 -4.75 12.12
CA GLY A 85 -9.66 -5.80 11.37
C GLY A 85 -8.47 -6.40 12.12
N ASN A 86 -7.71 -7.21 11.40
CA ASN A 86 -6.51 -7.86 11.91
C ASN A 86 -5.34 -6.88 11.97
N PRO A 87 -4.40 -7.05 12.91
CA PRO A 87 -3.23 -6.20 12.97
C PRO A 87 -2.33 -6.38 11.74
N TYR A 88 -1.76 -5.27 11.25
CA TYR A 88 -0.69 -5.30 10.25
C TYR A 88 0.66 -5.47 10.97
N THR A 89 0.98 -6.71 11.31
CA THR A 89 2.20 -7.08 12.04
C THR A 89 3.46 -6.81 11.22
N ILE A 90 4.52 -6.40 11.90
CA ILE A 90 5.87 -6.31 11.34
C ILE A 90 6.70 -7.37 12.04
N SER A 91 7.08 -8.40 11.30
CA SER A 91 8.04 -9.38 11.81
C SER A 91 9.42 -8.74 11.77
N SER A 92 9.89 -8.24 12.91
CA SER A 92 11.28 -7.85 13.08
C SER A 92 12.17 -9.02 12.63
N SER A 93 13.08 -8.75 11.70
CA SER A 93 14.12 -9.70 11.29
C SER A 93 15.15 -9.96 12.39
N VAL A 94 15.07 -9.21 13.50
CA VAL A 94 15.84 -9.40 14.72
C VAL A 94 14.99 -10.21 15.70
N GLN A 95 15.59 -11.27 16.23
CA GLN A 95 15.07 -12.27 17.19
C GLN A 95 14.42 -11.67 18.46
N ILE A 96 13.32 -10.95 18.34
CA ILE A 96 12.51 -10.53 19.48
C ILE A 96 11.29 -11.46 19.54
N THR A 97 11.12 -12.09 20.68
CA THR A 97 10.14 -13.13 21.01
C THR A 97 8.69 -12.62 21.10
N SER A 98 8.35 -11.51 20.44
CA SER A 98 6.98 -10.97 20.42
C SER A 98 6.75 -10.16 19.14
N SER A 99 5.89 -10.66 18.26
CA SER A 99 5.37 -9.89 17.13
C SER A 99 4.73 -8.61 17.63
N VAL A 100 5.17 -7.43 17.14
CA VAL A 100 4.48 -6.17 17.46
C VAL A 100 3.26 -6.05 16.54
N HIS A 101 2.10 -5.84 17.16
CA HIS A 101 0.82 -5.74 16.46
C HIS A 101 0.38 -4.28 16.40
N TYR A 102 0.20 -3.77 15.18
CA TYR A 102 -0.33 -2.43 14.94
C TYR A 102 -1.74 -2.53 14.37
N TYR A 103 -2.63 -1.67 14.87
CA TYR A 103 -4.02 -1.61 14.47
C TYR A 103 -4.30 -0.28 13.76
N THR A 104 -5.24 -0.27 12.82
CA THR A 104 -5.68 0.96 12.18
C THR A 104 -6.51 1.79 13.16
N ARG A 105 -6.45 3.11 13.00
CA ARG A 105 -7.32 4.07 13.66
C ARG A 105 -7.90 4.99 12.59
N ASN A 106 -9.10 5.51 12.85
CA ASN A 106 -9.84 6.33 11.90
C ASN A 106 -8.97 7.48 11.41
N ASN A 107 -8.82 7.59 10.08
CA ASN A 107 -8.12 8.67 9.40
C ASN A 107 -6.64 8.84 9.75
N ILE A 108 -5.98 7.78 10.23
CA ILE A 108 -4.56 7.81 10.60
C ILE A 108 -3.77 6.87 9.71
N ILE A 109 -2.70 7.39 9.09
CA ILE A 109 -1.63 6.55 8.58
C ILE A 109 -0.75 6.17 9.76
N GLY A 110 -1.00 4.97 10.30
CA GLY A 110 -0.49 4.53 11.59
C GLY A 110 1.01 4.23 11.63
N VAL A 111 1.50 3.97 12.83
CA VAL A 111 2.90 3.61 13.11
C VAL A 111 3.34 2.49 12.18
N LEU A 112 4.41 2.74 11.43
CA LEU A 112 5.03 1.78 10.52
C LEU A 112 4.10 1.20 9.44
N MET A 113 2.96 1.83 9.13
CA MET A 113 1.89 1.27 8.28
C MET A 113 2.36 0.74 6.92
N PHE A 114 3.30 1.43 6.27
CA PHE A 114 3.93 1.03 5.01
C PHE A 114 5.46 0.86 5.15
N CYS A 115 5.97 0.77 6.38
CA CYS A 115 7.40 0.58 6.65
C CYS A 115 7.93 -0.73 6.07
N ILE A 116 9.14 -0.68 5.52
CA ILE A 116 9.90 -1.79 4.94
C ILE A 116 11.17 -2.03 5.76
N GLU A 117 11.17 -3.08 6.57
CA GLU A 117 12.31 -3.42 7.44
C GLU A 117 13.19 -4.55 6.85
N ASP A 118 12.61 -5.49 6.09
CA ASP A 118 13.38 -6.58 5.49
C ASP A 118 14.05 -6.12 4.20
N ARG A 119 15.35 -5.80 4.29
CA ARG A 119 16.18 -5.43 3.14
C ARG A 119 16.27 -6.51 2.06
N ARG A 120 15.93 -7.76 2.36
CA ARG A 120 15.90 -8.85 1.36
C ARG A 120 14.66 -8.77 0.47
N LYS A 121 13.62 -8.04 0.89
CA LYS A 121 12.38 -7.84 0.13
C LYS A 121 12.00 -6.35 0.13
N PRO A 122 12.75 -5.51 -0.63
CA PRO A 122 12.46 -4.08 -0.71
C PRO A 122 11.10 -3.83 -1.36
N SER A 123 10.46 -2.72 -1.01
CA SER A 123 9.24 -2.31 -1.72
C SER A 123 9.55 -1.77 -3.10
N VAL A 124 8.67 -2.05 -4.05
CA VAL A 124 8.70 -1.50 -5.42
C VAL A 124 7.78 -0.28 -5.58
N ILE A 125 7.11 0.15 -4.50
CA ILE A 125 6.21 1.30 -4.54
C ILE A 125 6.99 2.57 -4.90
N SER A 126 6.53 3.27 -5.92
CA SER A 126 7.11 4.54 -6.37
C SER A 126 6.20 5.73 -6.13
N LYS A 127 4.88 5.51 -6.10
CA LYS A 127 3.91 6.58 -5.84
C LYS A 127 2.79 6.14 -4.90
N ILE A 128 2.46 6.99 -3.94
CA ILE A 128 1.29 6.83 -3.07
C ILE A 128 0.48 8.13 -3.05
N ILE A 129 -0.84 8.02 -3.16
CA ILE A 129 -1.78 9.11 -2.87
C ILE A 129 -2.56 8.72 -1.61
N LEU A 130 -2.48 9.53 -0.56
CA LEU A 130 -3.14 9.22 0.71
C LEU A 130 -4.65 9.54 0.68
N PRO A 131 -5.45 8.90 1.56
CA PRO A 131 -6.84 9.27 1.79
C PRO A 131 -6.99 10.76 2.05
N LYS A 132 -7.88 11.44 1.32
CA LYS A 132 -8.17 12.87 1.55
C LYS A 132 -8.66 13.17 2.98
N SER A 133 -9.09 12.15 3.71
CA SER A 133 -9.52 12.26 5.10
C SER A 133 -8.38 12.12 6.11
N THR A 134 -7.14 11.81 5.71
CA THR A 134 -6.02 11.59 6.63
C THR A 134 -5.76 12.81 7.51
N LEU A 135 -5.74 12.62 8.82
CA LEU A 135 -5.49 13.67 9.82
C LEU A 135 -4.06 13.61 10.37
N GLU A 136 -3.49 12.42 10.49
CA GLU A 136 -2.18 12.19 11.10
C GLU A 136 -1.39 11.14 10.32
N ILE A 137 -0.09 11.36 10.18
CA ILE A 137 0.88 10.38 9.69
C ILE A 137 1.85 10.09 10.83
N GLN A 138 1.97 8.83 11.24
CA GLN A 138 2.68 8.47 12.47
C GLN A 138 4.11 7.96 12.24
N PHE A 139 4.80 7.70 13.35
CA PHE A 139 6.20 7.26 13.42
C PHE A 139 6.53 6.21 12.34
N ARG A 140 7.56 6.51 11.53
CA ARG A 140 8.09 5.63 10.48
C ARG A 140 7.07 5.07 9.49
N ALA A 141 5.93 5.74 9.27
CA ALA A 141 4.86 5.21 8.42
C ALA A 141 5.32 4.74 7.03
N PHE A 142 6.32 5.39 6.42
CA PHE A 142 6.88 5.04 5.11
C PHE A 142 8.38 4.72 5.15
N SER A 143 8.93 4.44 6.34
CA SER A 143 10.37 4.20 6.49
C SER A 143 10.83 3.03 5.61
N GLY A 144 11.94 3.19 4.90
CA GLY A 144 12.51 2.16 4.03
C GLY A 144 11.81 1.95 2.69
N CYS A 145 10.83 2.79 2.31
CA CYS A 145 10.28 2.82 0.95
C CYS A 145 11.30 3.42 -0.03
N THR A 146 12.40 2.72 -0.30
CA THR A 146 13.57 3.23 -1.04
C THR A 146 13.25 3.64 -2.49
N ASN A 147 12.21 3.08 -3.10
CA ASN A 147 11.75 3.40 -4.45
C ASN A 147 10.68 4.51 -4.51
N LEU A 148 10.16 4.98 -3.37
CA LEU A 148 9.13 6.00 -3.32
C LEU A 148 9.70 7.32 -3.84
N THR A 149 9.21 7.79 -4.99
CA THR A 149 9.61 9.06 -5.60
C THR A 149 8.60 10.16 -5.36
N ASN A 150 7.33 9.81 -5.11
CA ASN A 150 6.26 10.78 -4.91
C ASN A 150 5.25 10.29 -3.87
N ILE A 151 4.88 11.17 -2.95
CA ILE A 151 3.74 10.97 -2.05
C ILE A 151 2.87 12.23 -2.00
N ASP A 152 1.58 12.06 -2.29
CA ASP A 152 0.61 13.15 -2.23
C ASP A 152 -0.03 13.17 -0.83
N ILE A 153 0.41 14.13 0.01
CA ILE A 153 -0.11 14.37 1.36
C ILE A 153 -1.27 15.37 1.30
N PRO A 154 -2.47 15.03 1.81
CA PRO A 154 -3.64 15.91 1.74
C PRO A 154 -3.56 17.04 2.78
N ASN A 155 -4.21 18.17 2.48
CA ASN A 155 -4.28 19.35 3.34
C ASN A 155 -5.04 19.14 4.67
N SER A 156 -5.64 17.96 4.87
CA SER A 156 -6.27 17.57 6.13
C SER A 156 -5.24 17.11 7.17
N VAL A 157 -4.01 16.78 6.76
CA VAL A 157 -2.97 16.32 7.69
C VAL A 157 -2.51 17.47 8.58
N THR A 158 -2.59 17.28 9.90
CA THR A 158 -2.16 18.28 10.89
C THR A 158 -0.86 17.88 11.60
N SER A 159 -0.44 16.62 11.52
CA SER A 159 0.79 16.14 12.15
C SER A 159 1.47 15.03 11.34
N ILE A 160 2.80 15.08 11.30
CA ILE A 160 3.68 14.09 10.68
C ILE A 160 4.71 13.65 11.71
N GLY A 161 4.76 12.35 11.99
CA GLY A 161 5.61 11.77 13.02
C GLY A 161 7.08 11.70 12.64
N THR A 162 7.91 11.47 13.64
CA THR A 162 9.35 11.29 13.50
C THR A 162 9.69 10.14 12.55
N GLU A 163 10.75 10.32 11.75
CA GLU A 163 11.27 9.31 10.82
C GLU A 163 10.25 8.78 9.79
N THR A 164 9.15 9.50 9.55
CA THR A 164 8.09 9.08 8.61
C THR A 164 8.65 8.64 7.25
N PHE A 165 9.65 9.35 6.73
CA PHE A 165 10.30 9.09 5.43
C PHE A 165 11.77 8.65 5.57
N SER A 166 12.16 8.11 6.73
CA SER A 166 13.53 7.60 6.90
C SER A 166 13.86 6.55 5.82
N ASP A 167 15.06 6.61 5.25
CA ASP A 167 15.52 5.71 4.19
C ASP A 167 14.67 5.69 2.90
N CYS A 168 13.78 6.67 2.68
CA CYS A 168 13.12 6.89 1.38
C CYS A 168 14.10 7.53 0.38
N THR A 169 15.12 6.80 -0.05
CA THR A 169 16.27 7.34 -0.79
C THR A 169 15.93 7.94 -2.16
N SER A 170 14.82 7.55 -2.77
CA SER A 170 14.37 8.10 -4.06
C SER A 170 13.41 9.29 -3.92
N LEU A 171 12.98 9.62 -2.70
CA LEU A 171 12.05 10.72 -2.44
C LEU A 171 12.86 12.03 -2.41
N THR A 172 12.92 12.73 -3.54
CA THR A 172 13.71 13.96 -3.68
C THR A 172 12.94 15.23 -3.38
N ASP A 173 11.61 15.17 -3.46
CA ASP A 173 10.72 16.30 -3.21
C ASP A 173 9.48 15.82 -2.47
N ILE A 174 8.99 16.64 -1.55
CA ILE A 174 7.75 16.36 -0.81
C ILE A 174 7.04 17.66 -0.49
N ASN A 175 5.80 17.76 -0.93
CA ASN A 175 4.94 18.88 -0.58
C ASN A 175 4.32 18.63 0.80
N ILE A 176 4.84 19.31 1.82
CA ILE A 176 4.27 19.29 3.17
C ILE A 176 3.17 20.36 3.25
N PRO A 177 1.90 20.00 3.53
CA PRO A 177 0.82 20.97 3.65
C PRO A 177 1.06 22.00 4.76
N ASN A 178 0.61 23.23 4.55
CA ASN A 178 0.66 24.31 5.55
C ASN A 178 -0.16 24.02 6.81
N SER A 179 -1.04 23.01 6.78
CA SER A 179 -1.81 22.53 7.92
C SER A 179 -0.98 21.77 8.96
N VAL A 180 0.22 21.30 8.58
CA VAL A 180 1.09 20.55 9.49
C VAL A 180 1.73 21.50 10.50
N THR A 181 1.49 21.24 11.78
CA THR A 181 2.05 22.01 12.89
C THR A 181 3.10 21.19 13.64
N SER A 182 4.16 21.86 14.13
CA SER A 182 5.21 21.25 14.97
C SER A 182 4.75 20.99 16.41
#